data_AF-A0A174V8H0-F1
#
_entry.id   AF-A0A174V8H0-F1
#
_cell.length_a   1.000
_cell.length_b   1.000
_cell.length_c   1.000
_cell.angle_alpha   90.00
_cell.angle_beta   90.00
_cell.angle_gamma   90.00
#
_symmetry.space_group_name_H-M   'P 1'
#
loop_
_entity.id
_entity.type
_entity.pdbx_description
1 polymer ?
#
loop_
_entity_poly.entity_id
_entity_poly.type
_entity_poly.pdbx_seq_one_letter_code
_entity_poly.pdbx_strand_id
1 'polypeptide(L)' 'MQWRVTDSEAADRERIRNTIKYQKNHDTYFVYEKRTGQAIGFAGVEQITPDIYQEASIALGPEYTGQGYGKFLLNTGWE' A
#
# COMPACT_ATOMS: atom_id res chain seq x y z
N MET A 1 -1.75 8.85 14.58
CA MET A 1 -0.65 7.86 14.58
C MET A 1 0.64 8.58 14.24
N GLN A 2 1.66 8.55 15.11
CA GLN A 2 2.96 9.19 14.82
C GLN A 2 3.91 8.13 14.25
N TRP A 3 4.29 8.29 12.99
CA TRP A 3 5.24 7.41 12.36
C TRP A 3 6.66 7.80 12.76
N ARG A 4 7.38 6.88 13.40
CA ARG A 4 8.82 7.04 13.60
C ARG A 4 9.52 6.65 12.30
N VAL A 5 10.24 7.61 11.72
CA VAL A 5 11.12 7.35 10.56
C VAL A 5 12.08 6.22 10.94
N THR A 6 12.21 5.22 10.08
CA THR A 6 13.29 4.25 10.24
C THR A 6 14.53 4.78 9.53
N ASP A 7 15.63 4.79 10.26
CA ASP A 7 16.90 5.42 9.92
C ASP A 7 18.03 4.40 9.81
N SER A 8 17.71 3.10 9.82
CA SER A 8 18.68 2.02 9.67
C SER A 8 18.15 0.87 8.82
N GLU A 9 19.03 0.30 8.01
CA GLU A 9 18.71 -0.83 7.13
C GLU A 9 18.22 -2.05 7.92
N ALA A 10 18.76 -2.30 9.12
CA ALA A 10 18.35 -3.42 9.96
C ALA A 10 16.88 -3.30 10.39
N ALA A 11 16.46 -2.11 10.82
CA ALA A 11 15.07 -1.83 11.18
C ALA A 11 14.16 -1.81 9.95
N ASP A 12 14.65 -1.39 8.78
CA ASP A 12 13.88 -1.49 7.53
C ASP A 12 13.63 -2.95 7.17
N ARG A 13 14.66 -3.81 7.24
CA ARG A 13 14.53 -5.25 7.02
C ARG A 13 13.52 -5.87 7.97
N GLU A 14 13.50 -5.46 9.24
CA GLU A 14 12.51 -5.93 10.22
C GLU A 14 11.09 -5.46 9.87
N ARG A 15 10.92 -4.19 9.49
CA ARG A 15 9.62 -3.66 9.03
C ARG A 15 9.09 -4.39 7.80
N ILE A 16 9.97 -4.69 6.84
CA ILE A 16 9.60 -5.48 5.66
C ILE A 16 9.18 -6.89 6.06
N ARG A 17 9.89 -7.57 6.97
CA ARG A 17 9.46 -8.89 7.46
C ARG A 17 8.11 -8.85 8.15
N ASN A 18 7.84 -7.83 8.95
CA ASN A 18 6.55 -7.65 9.61
C ASN A 18 5.44 -7.36 8.60
N THR A 19 5.73 -6.56 7.58
CA THR A 19 4.82 -6.31 6.45
C THR A 19 4.50 -7.63 5.75
N ILE A 20 5.50 -8.43 5.34
CA ILE A 20 5.28 -9.73 4.71
C ILE A 20 4.38 -10.65 5.56
N LYS A 21 4.56 -10.67 6.89
CA LYS A 21 3.71 -11.45 7.79
C LYS A 21 2.26 -10.94 7.80
N TYR A 22 2.08 -9.62 7.82
CA TYR A 22 0.77 -8.99 7.77
C TYR A 22 0.06 -9.31 6.44
N GLN A 23 0.74 -9.12 5.31
CA GLN A 23 0.17 -9.34 3.97
C GLN A 23 -0.27 -10.79 3.69
N LYS A 24 0.19 -11.78 4.48
CA LYS A 24 -0.27 -13.18 4.33
C LYS A 24 -1.75 -13.38 4.64
N ASN A 25 -2.32 -12.52 5.47
CA ASN A 25 -3.70 -12.64 5.93
C ASN A 25 -4.54 -11.39 5.58
N HIS A 26 -3.97 -10.45 4.83
CA HIS A 26 -4.59 -9.18 4.48
C HIS A 26 -4.43 -8.90 2.98
N ASP A 27 -5.53 -8.54 2.31
CA ASP A 27 -5.54 -8.23 0.89
C ASP A 27 -4.80 -6.91 0.63
N THR A 28 -3.53 -7.05 0.29
CA THR A 28 -2.59 -5.94 0.12
C THR A 28 -1.78 -6.15 -1.15
N TYR A 29 -1.66 -5.09 -1.93
CA TYR A 29 -1.15 -5.12 -3.29
C TYR A 29 -0.05 -4.09 -3.49
N PHE A 30 0.91 -4.43 -4.33
CA PHE A 30 1.85 -3.45 -4.88
C PHE A 30 1.17 -2.63 -5.96
N VAL A 31 1.40 -1.32 -5.93
CA VAL A 31 0.97 -0.40 -6.98
C VAL A 31 2.14 -0.19 -7.93
N TYR A 32 1.92 -0.46 -9.21
CA TYR A 32 2.91 -0.28 -10.26
C TYR A 32 2.50 0.83 -11.24
N GLU A 33 3.44 1.68 -11.62
CA GLU A 33 3.26 2.56 -12.78
C GLU A 33 3.32 1.71 -14.05
N LYS A 34 2.19 1.56 -14.75
CA LYS A 34 2.07 0.70 -15.93
C LYS A 34 3.11 0.95 -17.02
N ARG A 35 3.48 2.23 -17.24
CA ARG A 35 4.39 2.64 -18.32
C ARG A 35 5.82 2.16 -18.09
N THR A 36 6.29 2.22 -16.85
CA THR A 36 7.69 1.92 -16.50
C THR A 36 7.85 0.53 -15.88
N GLY A 37 6.76 -0.04 -15.36
CA GLY A 37 6.80 -1.24 -14.53
C GLY A 37 7.41 -1.00 -13.15
N GLN A 38 7.60 0.26 -12.75
CA GLN A 38 8.17 0.62 -11.46
C GLN A 38 7.12 0.42 -10.36
N ALA A 39 7.50 -0.24 -9.26
CA ALA A 39 6.69 -0.25 -8.05
C ALA A 39 6.73 1.16 -7.42
N ILE A 40 5.56 1.77 -7.24
CA ILE A 40 5.41 3.15 -6.74
C ILE A 40 4.74 3.23 -5.38
N GLY A 41 4.21 2.11 -4.86
CA GLY A 41 3.59 2.08 -3.54
C GLY A 41 2.82 0.81 -3.25
N PHE A 42 1.89 0.92 -2.30
CA PHE A 42 1.03 -0.14 -1.79
C PHE A 42 -0.41 0.35 -1.65
N ALA A 43 -1.35 -0.56 -1.85
CA ALA A 43 -2.76 -0.37 -1.54
C ALA A 43 -3.29 -1.63 -0.86
N GLY A 44 -4.15 -1.48 0.15
CA GLY A 44 -4.79 -2.58 0.87
C GLY A 44 -6.27 -2.37 1.01
N VAL A 45 -7.01 -3.47 0.91
CA VAL A 45 -8.45 -3.54 1.14
C VAL A 45 -8.73 -4.55 2.23
N GLU A 46 -9.84 -4.37 2.93
CA GLU A 46 -10.28 -5.29 3.96
C GLU A 46 -11.78 -5.56 3.82
N GLN A 47 -12.16 -6.83 3.86
CA GLN A 47 -13.56 -7.21 3.88
C GLN A 47 -14.15 -6.92 5.26
N ILE A 48 -15.19 -6.08 5.32
CA ILE A 48 -15.88 -5.77 6.58
C ILE A 48 -17.12 -6.65 6.80
N THR A 49 -17.81 -7.02 5.72
CA THR A 49 -18.92 -7.97 5.70
C THR A 49 -18.92 -8.73 4.37
N PRO A 50 -19.67 -9.83 4.20
CA PRO A 50 -19.80 -10.50 2.91
C PRO A 50 -20.05 -9.49 1.78
N ASP A 51 -19.21 -9.54 0.75
CA ASP A 51 -19.23 -8.69 -0.44
C ASP A 51 -19.10 -7.16 -0.22
N ILE A 52 -18.69 -6.71 0.97
CA ILE A 52 -18.43 -5.29 1.27
C ILE A 52 -16.99 -5.13 1.77
N TYR A 53 -16.25 -4.29 1.07
CA TYR A 53 -14.83 -4.01 1.32
C TYR A 53 -14.62 -2.53 1.63
N GLN A 54 -13.63 -2.24 2.47
CA GLN A 54 -13.17 -0.89 2.75
C GLN A 54 -11.70 -0.72 2.35
N GLU A 55 -11.28 0.53 2.12
CA GLU A 55 -9.86 0.84 2.05
C GLU A 55 -9.22 0.65 3.44
N ALA A 56 -8.13 -0.11 3.48
CA ALA A 56 -7.38 -0.39 4.70
C ALA A 56 -6.05 0.35 4.75
N SER A 57 -5.40 0.56 3.60
CA SER A 57 -4.18 1.37 3.51
C SER A 57 -3.88 1.84 2.09
N ILE A 58 -3.32 3.05 1.96
CA ILE A 58 -2.67 3.53 0.74
C ILE A 58 -1.38 4.24 1.11
N ALA A 59 -0.27 3.84 0.48
CA ALA A 59 1.02 4.49 0.63
C ALA A 59 1.70 4.60 -0.74
N LEU A 60 2.00 5.82 -1.18
CA LEU A 60 2.71 6.09 -2.42
C LEU A 60 4.04 6.78 -2.13
N GLY A 61 5.04 6.54 -2.97
CA GLY A 61 6.32 7.24 -2.89
C GLY A 61 6.13 8.76 -2.98
N PRO A 62 6.99 9.56 -2.31
CA PRO A 62 6.84 11.02 -2.22
C PRO A 62 6.76 11.69 -3.59
N GLU A 63 7.54 11.20 -4.55
CA GLU A 63 7.56 11.64 -5.96
C GLU A 63 6.16 11.59 -6.60
N TYR A 64 5.30 10.67 -6.18
CA TYR A 64 3.98 10.38 -6.75
C TYR A 64 2.83 11.05 -5.95
N THR A 65 3.14 11.77 -4.88
CA THR A 65 2.15 12.51 -4.11
C THR A 65 1.69 13.78 -4.83
N GLY A 66 0.45 14.23 -4.61
CA GLY A 66 -0.10 15.44 -5.26
C GLY A 66 -0.51 15.29 -6.73
N GLN A 67 -0.24 14.13 -7.36
CA GLN A 67 -0.56 13.88 -8.78
C GLN A 67 -1.92 13.21 -9.01
N GLY A 68 -2.69 12.94 -7.95
CA GLY A 68 -4.01 12.32 -8.04
C GLY A 68 -4.04 10.79 -8.05
N TYR A 69 -2.89 10.11 -7.99
CA TYR A 69 -2.83 8.64 -7.99
C TYR A 69 -3.62 7.99 -6.85
N GLY A 70 -3.59 8.54 -5.63
CA GLY A 70 -4.38 8.00 -4.52
C GLY A 70 -5.89 8.02 -4.80
N LYS A 71 -6.40 9.11 -5.36
CA LYS A 71 -7.82 9.21 -5.78
C LYS A 71 -8.14 8.24 -6.91
N PHE A 72 -7.21 8.05 -7.85
CA PHE A 72 -7.37 7.08 -8.92
C PHE A 72 -7.49 5.66 -8.37
N LEU A 73 -6.63 5.27 -7.42
CA LEU A 73 -6.67 3.94 -6.79
C LEU A 73 -7.99 3.69 -6.04
N LEU A 74 -8.52 4.69 -5.35
CA LEU A 74 -9.80 4.57 -4.64
C LEU A 74 -11.02 4.42 -5.58
N ASN A 75 -10.93 4.98 -6.78
CA ASN A 75 -12.03 5.00 -7.74
C ASN A 75 -11.93 3.91 -8.81
N THR A 76 -10.82 3.18 -8.87
CA THR A 76 -10.68 2.08 -9.82
C THR A 76 -11.50 0.91 -9.29
N GLY A 77 -12.47 0.45 -10.07
CA GLY A 77 -13.15 -0.82 -9.79
C GLY A 77 -12.10 -1.92 -9.79
N TRP A 78 -11.86 -2.53 -8.63
CA TRP A 78 -10.98 -3.67 -8.47
C TRP A 78 -11.74 -4.91 -9.00
N GLU A 79 -11.83 -5.01 -10.33
CA GLU A 79 -12.38 -6.16 -11.08
C GLU A 79 -11.29 -7.14 -11.50
#